data_AF-A0A7C1Q205-F1
#
_entry.id   AF-A0A7C1Q205-F1
#
_cell.length_a   1.000
_cell.length_b   1.000
_cell.length_c   1.000
_cell.angle_alpha   90.00
_cell.angle_beta   90.00
_cell.angle_gamma   90.00
#
_symmetry.space_group_name_H-M   'P 1'
#
loop_
_entity.id
_entity.type
_entity.pdbx_description
1 polymer ?
#
loop_
_entity_poly.entity_id
_entity_poly.type
_entity_poly.pdbx_seq_one_letter_code
_entity_poly.pdbx_strand_id
1 'polypeptide(L)'
;SSSCATGPALEGAQIEYGMRAAPGALEKIKIDPGTYEVHYKVIGNDNWSDGKRNMQAKGICGSGIIDGIAEMFLAGIIKKNGRINPEIQSSRLRKSAKGMAEFVIAWGHETSIGEDIVITQKDIRAIQLAKGALYAGCLIMMRELGIKSFDRLVIAGAFGNHINKFSAMAMGMFPDCEPDKVQTIGNAAGDGARIALLNVNKRREAYDIARRVEYIELGLEEDFNDRFCEAMQFPHMFDEFSHLAGMLPVEYKEAM
;
A
#
# COMPACT_ATOMS: atom_id res chain seq x y z
N SER A 1 -3.40 20.80 -7.58
CA SER A 1 -3.94 19.87 -6.57
C SER A 1 -5.01 19.04 -7.24
N SER A 2 -5.17 17.79 -6.84
CA SER A 2 -6.26 16.93 -7.30
C SER A 2 -6.77 16.07 -6.15
N SER A 3 -7.86 15.34 -6.37
CA SER A 3 -8.38 14.35 -5.44
C SER A 3 -8.60 13.03 -6.19
N CYS A 4 -8.20 11.92 -5.57
CA CYS A 4 -8.33 10.58 -6.13
C CYS A 4 -9.25 9.74 -5.24
N ALA A 5 -10.21 9.03 -5.83
CA ALA A 5 -11.06 8.11 -5.09
C ALA A 5 -10.32 6.78 -4.83
N THR A 6 -9.50 6.75 -3.78
CA THR A 6 -8.72 5.55 -3.40
C THR A 6 -9.55 4.51 -2.65
N GLY A 7 -10.72 4.88 -2.13
CA GLY A 7 -11.55 4.01 -1.30
C GLY A 7 -10.92 3.70 0.06
N PRO A 8 -11.64 2.97 0.94
CA PRO A 8 -11.23 2.79 2.33
C PRO A 8 -10.25 1.61 2.53
N ALA A 9 -9.82 0.94 1.46
CA ALA A 9 -8.97 -0.26 1.49
C ALA A 9 -7.64 -0.02 2.22
N LEU A 10 -7.04 1.15 2.01
CA LEU A 10 -5.78 1.56 2.63
C LEU A 10 -5.92 1.78 4.15
N GLU A 11 -7.13 1.96 4.66
CA GLU A 11 -7.43 2.11 6.09
C GLU A 11 -7.83 0.78 6.75
N GLY A 12 -7.75 -0.33 6.01
CA GLY A 12 -8.18 -1.65 6.45
C GLY A 12 -9.70 -1.87 6.36
N ALA A 13 -10.47 -0.94 5.81
CA ALA A 13 -11.89 -1.17 5.58
C ALA A 13 -12.11 -1.85 4.22
N GLN A 14 -13.15 -2.69 4.12
CA GLN A 14 -13.43 -3.52 2.93
C GLN A 14 -12.34 -4.57 2.60
N ILE A 15 -11.41 -4.81 3.52
CA ILE A 15 -10.47 -5.93 3.52
C ILE A 15 -11.01 -6.97 4.50
N GLU A 16 -11.02 -8.27 4.14
CA GLU A 16 -11.70 -9.34 4.90
C GLU A 16 -11.31 -9.37 6.38
N TYR A 17 -10.00 -9.37 6.67
CA TYR A 17 -9.45 -9.28 8.02
C TYR A 17 -8.86 -7.89 8.31
N GLY A 18 -9.31 -6.88 7.59
CA GLY A 18 -8.82 -5.52 7.76
C GLY A 18 -9.36 -4.87 9.03
N MET A 19 -8.50 -4.10 9.70
CA MET A 19 -8.86 -3.36 10.90
C MET A 19 -8.06 -2.06 11.03
N ARG A 20 -8.54 -1.14 11.87
CA ARG A 20 -7.75 0.05 12.22
C ARG A 20 -6.46 -0.34 12.95
N ALA A 21 -5.44 0.50 12.84
CA ALA A 21 -4.21 0.38 13.59
C ALA A 21 -4.49 0.46 15.11
N ALA A 22 -4.53 -0.70 15.76
CA ALA A 22 -4.79 -0.88 17.19
C ALA A 22 -4.10 -2.16 17.69
N PRO A 23 -3.92 -2.35 19.00
CA PRO A 23 -3.25 -3.53 19.54
C PRO A 23 -3.81 -4.85 19.02
N GLY A 24 -2.91 -5.71 18.52
CA GLY A 24 -3.24 -6.97 17.85
C GLY A 24 -3.40 -6.88 16.32
N ALA A 25 -3.36 -5.69 15.72
CA ALA A 25 -3.33 -5.55 14.27
C ALA A 25 -1.92 -5.85 13.74
N LEU A 26 -1.83 -6.62 12.66
CA LEU A 26 -0.60 -6.87 11.91
C LEU A 26 -0.15 -5.56 11.26
N GLU A 27 1.05 -5.08 11.61
CA GLU A 27 1.60 -3.80 11.12
C GLU A 27 2.76 -3.95 10.16
N LYS A 28 3.47 -5.08 10.22
CA LYS A 28 4.58 -5.45 9.33
C LYS A 28 4.47 -6.92 8.99
N ILE A 29 4.72 -7.25 7.73
CA ILE A 29 4.72 -8.60 7.21
C ILE A 29 5.99 -8.78 6.38
N LYS A 30 6.59 -9.96 6.45
CA LYS A 30 7.69 -10.41 5.61
C LYS A 30 7.41 -11.84 5.16
N ILE A 31 7.72 -12.15 3.91
CA ILE A 31 7.53 -13.47 3.34
C ILE A 31 8.85 -13.95 2.75
N ASP A 32 9.30 -15.12 3.17
CA ASP A 32 10.47 -15.75 2.57
C ASP A 32 10.12 -16.28 1.16
N PRO A 33 10.79 -15.85 0.08
CA PRO A 33 10.42 -16.21 -1.28
C PRO A 33 10.75 -17.67 -1.64
N GLY A 34 11.59 -18.36 -0.85
CA GLY A 34 11.96 -19.76 -1.10
C GLY A 34 11.05 -20.76 -0.39
N THR A 35 10.55 -20.39 0.79
CA THR A 35 9.75 -21.27 1.67
C THR A 35 8.29 -20.83 1.80
N TYR A 36 7.99 -19.58 1.46
CA TYR A 36 6.71 -18.91 1.69
C TYR A 36 6.33 -18.82 3.18
N GLU A 37 7.29 -18.97 4.09
CA GLU A 37 7.05 -18.72 5.51
C GLU A 37 6.84 -17.25 5.80
N VAL A 38 5.90 -16.97 6.70
CA VAL A 38 5.42 -15.62 7.00
C VAL A 38 5.89 -15.21 8.38
N HIS A 39 6.59 -14.08 8.42
CA HIS A 39 7.02 -13.41 9.64
C HIS A 39 6.27 -12.09 9.76
N TYR A 40 5.69 -11.79 10.92
CA TYR A 40 4.92 -10.56 11.10
C TYR A 40 5.11 -9.93 12.48
N LYS A 41 4.78 -8.65 12.59
CA LYS A 41 4.65 -7.92 13.85
C LYS A 41 3.22 -7.45 14.07
N VAL A 42 2.81 -7.40 15.32
CA VAL A 42 1.53 -6.83 15.72
C VAL A 42 1.74 -5.55 16.53
N ILE A 43 0.84 -4.59 16.38
CA ILE A 43 0.83 -3.38 17.21
C ILE A 43 0.72 -3.79 18.68
N GLY A 44 1.59 -3.23 19.51
CA GLY A 44 1.69 -3.55 20.93
C GLY A 44 2.63 -4.72 21.27
N ASN A 45 3.34 -5.28 20.30
CA ASN A 45 4.38 -6.29 20.52
C ASN A 45 5.62 -6.02 19.64
N ASP A 46 6.76 -5.75 20.26
CA ASP A 46 7.98 -5.42 19.52
C ASP A 46 8.65 -6.62 18.82
N ASN A 47 8.23 -7.84 19.14
CA ASN A 47 8.81 -9.06 18.59
C ASN A 47 8.17 -9.44 17.25
N TRP A 48 8.97 -10.06 16.38
CA TRP A 48 8.46 -10.80 15.24
C TRP A 48 7.79 -12.11 15.69
N SER A 49 6.90 -12.65 14.85
CA SER A 49 6.18 -13.89 15.10
C SER A 49 7.14 -15.07 15.22
N ASP A 50 8.09 -15.27 14.30
CA ASP A 50 9.19 -16.26 14.34
C ASP A 50 8.85 -17.60 15.04
N GLY A 51 7.67 -18.18 14.75
CA GLY A 51 7.20 -19.45 15.33
C GLY A 51 6.53 -19.37 16.71
N LYS A 52 6.23 -18.17 17.22
CA LYS A 52 5.50 -17.94 18.46
C LYS A 52 4.02 -18.24 18.27
N ARG A 53 3.51 -19.13 19.12
CA ARG A 53 2.13 -19.59 19.10
C ARG A 53 1.08 -18.60 19.60
N ASN A 54 1.43 -17.40 20.06
CA ASN A 54 0.41 -16.46 20.53
C ASN A 54 0.87 -15.02 20.34
N MET A 55 0.62 -14.52 19.13
CA MET A 55 0.89 -13.12 18.80
C MET A 55 -0.32 -12.23 19.13
N GLN A 56 -1.43 -12.79 19.62
CA GLN A 56 -2.70 -12.09 19.84
C GLN A 56 -3.17 -11.30 18.62
N ALA A 57 -2.86 -11.80 17.42
CA ALA A 57 -3.26 -11.17 16.18
C ALA A 57 -4.81 -11.17 16.06
N LYS A 58 -5.37 -10.10 15.49
CA LYS A 58 -6.82 -9.90 15.34
C LYS A 58 -7.23 -9.52 13.92
N GLY A 59 -6.28 -9.03 13.13
CA GLY A 59 -6.51 -8.55 11.77
C GLY A 59 -5.28 -7.83 11.24
N ILE A 60 -5.43 -7.17 10.10
CA ILE A 60 -4.37 -6.50 9.35
C ILE A 60 -4.70 -5.00 9.29
N CYS A 61 -3.76 -4.13 9.67
CA CYS A 61 -3.94 -2.69 9.49
C CYS A 61 -3.46 -2.20 8.12
N GLY A 62 -3.69 -0.93 7.81
CA GLY A 62 -3.31 -0.30 6.54
C GLY A 62 -1.85 -0.52 6.13
N SER A 63 -0.88 -0.35 7.05
CA SER A 63 0.53 -0.62 6.73
C SER A 63 0.79 -2.12 6.52
N GLY A 64 0.14 -2.97 7.32
CA GLY A 64 0.25 -4.42 7.20
C GLY A 64 -0.29 -4.96 5.87
N ILE A 65 -1.39 -4.39 5.34
CA ILE A 65 -1.95 -4.87 4.06
C ILE A 65 -1.06 -4.46 2.87
N ILE A 66 -0.44 -3.28 2.91
CA ILE A 66 0.55 -2.87 1.91
C ILE A 66 1.76 -3.80 1.98
N ASP A 67 2.34 -4.00 3.17
CA ASP A 67 3.49 -4.88 3.36
C ASP A 67 3.16 -6.31 2.90
N GLY A 68 2.01 -6.84 3.32
CA GLY A 68 1.60 -8.19 2.97
C GLY A 68 1.46 -8.40 1.46
N ILE A 69 0.79 -7.49 0.75
CA ILE A 69 0.62 -7.62 -0.70
C ILE A 69 1.94 -7.36 -1.44
N ALA A 70 2.75 -6.40 -0.97
CA ALA A 70 4.08 -6.15 -1.53
C ALA A 70 4.96 -7.40 -1.42
N GLU A 71 5.05 -7.99 -0.23
CA GLU A 71 5.83 -9.21 0.01
C GLU A 71 5.28 -10.41 -0.78
N MET A 72 3.96 -10.54 -0.90
CA MET A 72 3.35 -11.57 -1.76
C MET A 72 3.70 -11.37 -3.24
N PHE A 73 3.76 -10.13 -3.71
CA PHE A 73 4.22 -9.83 -5.07
C PHE A 73 5.71 -10.13 -5.25
N LEU A 74 6.55 -9.68 -4.32
CA LEU A 74 8.00 -9.90 -4.34
C LEU A 74 8.37 -11.40 -4.26
N ALA A 75 7.56 -12.21 -3.55
CA ALA A 75 7.72 -13.65 -3.46
C ALA A 75 7.10 -14.43 -4.63
N GLY A 76 6.52 -13.77 -5.64
CA GLY A 76 5.86 -14.45 -6.77
C GLY A 76 4.51 -15.12 -6.44
N ILE A 77 4.00 -14.91 -5.22
CA ILE A 77 2.68 -15.40 -4.78
C ILE A 77 1.57 -14.67 -5.56
N ILE A 78 1.81 -13.42 -5.96
CA ILE A 78 0.91 -12.63 -6.79
C ILE A 78 1.61 -12.32 -8.12
N LYS A 79 0.94 -12.60 -9.24
CA LYS A 79 1.41 -12.23 -10.58
C LYS A 79 1.28 -10.71 -10.78
N LYS A 80 2.01 -10.14 -11.75
CA LYS A 80 1.98 -8.70 -12.12
C LYS A 80 0.57 -8.10 -12.20
N ASN A 81 -0.40 -8.85 -12.72
CA ASN A 81 -1.80 -8.41 -12.84
C ASN A 81 -2.63 -8.48 -11.54
N GLY A 82 -2.03 -8.84 -10.40
CA GLY A 82 -2.69 -8.98 -9.11
C GLY A 82 -3.40 -10.32 -8.87
N ARG A 83 -3.30 -11.28 -9.80
CA ARG A 83 -3.86 -12.62 -9.59
C ARG A 83 -2.94 -13.44 -8.70
N ILE A 84 -3.48 -14.10 -7.68
CA ILE A 84 -2.73 -15.08 -6.88
C ILE A 84 -2.29 -16.23 -7.79
N ASN A 85 -1.00 -16.57 -7.74
CA ASN A 85 -0.38 -17.56 -8.58
C ASN A 85 -0.73 -18.98 -8.08
N PRO A 86 -1.54 -19.77 -8.82
CA PRO A 86 -1.96 -21.10 -8.39
C PRO A 86 -0.85 -22.15 -8.48
N GLU A 87 0.28 -21.81 -9.10
CA GLU A 87 1.43 -22.73 -9.27
C GLU A 87 2.28 -22.82 -7.99
N ILE A 88 2.12 -21.84 -7.08
CA ILE A 88 2.82 -21.77 -5.80
C ILE A 88 2.45 -22.97 -4.93
N GLN A 89 3.46 -23.75 -4.55
CA GLN A 89 3.31 -24.88 -3.65
C GLN A 89 3.60 -24.43 -2.22
N SER A 90 2.55 -24.06 -1.49
CA SER A 90 2.63 -23.70 -0.07
C SER A 90 1.37 -24.15 0.66
N SER A 91 1.52 -24.61 1.90
CA SER A 91 0.38 -24.93 2.78
C SER A 91 -0.47 -23.70 3.12
N ARG A 92 0.09 -22.50 2.96
CA ARG A 92 -0.57 -21.21 3.20
C ARG A 92 -1.47 -20.77 2.04
N LEU A 93 -1.25 -21.29 0.83
CA LEU A 93 -2.08 -20.98 -0.32
C LEU A 93 -3.22 -21.99 -0.46
N ARG A 94 -4.46 -21.52 -0.37
CA ARG A 94 -5.66 -22.36 -0.50
C ARG A 94 -6.81 -21.64 -1.17
N LYS A 95 -7.94 -22.34 -1.31
CA LYS A 95 -9.23 -21.75 -1.67
C LYS A 95 -10.14 -21.74 -0.46
N SER A 96 -10.78 -20.61 -0.20
CA SER A 96 -11.86 -20.48 0.77
C SER A 96 -13.04 -21.40 0.44
N ALA A 97 -14.00 -21.52 1.36
CA ALA A 97 -15.26 -22.24 1.13
C ALA A 97 -16.04 -21.71 -0.09
N LYS A 98 -15.84 -20.43 -0.46
CA LYS A 98 -16.46 -19.80 -1.64
C LYS A 98 -15.64 -20.01 -2.94
N GLY A 99 -14.57 -20.80 -2.89
CA GLY A 99 -13.68 -21.08 -4.03
C GLY A 99 -12.70 -19.95 -4.37
N MET A 100 -12.67 -18.87 -3.59
CA MET A 100 -11.75 -17.74 -3.78
C MET A 100 -10.36 -18.08 -3.25
N ALA A 101 -9.32 -17.79 -4.02
CA ALA A 101 -7.93 -17.95 -3.60
C ALA A 101 -7.59 -16.99 -2.44
N GLU A 102 -6.87 -17.51 -1.45
CA GLU A 102 -6.44 -16.78 -0.27
C GLU A 102 -5.08 -17.31 0.22
N PHE A 103 -4.29 -16.45 0.84
CA PHE A 103 -2.99 -16.76 1.41
C PHE A 103 -2.99 -16.50 2.91
N VAL A 104 -2.59 -17.49 3.71
CA VAL A 104 -2.61 -17.41 5.18
C VAL A 104 -1.40 -16.65 5.71
N ILE A 105 -1.67 -15.51 6.35
CA ILE A 105 -0.66 -14.66 7.00
C ILE A 105 -0.41 -15.13 8.44
N ALA A 106 -1.47 -15.35 9.21
CA ALA A 106 -1.39 -15.88 10.57
C ALA A 106 -2.39 -17.03 10.75
N TRP A 107 -1.93 -18.13 11.32
CA TRP A 107 -2.76 -19.29 11.61
C TRP A 107 -3.62 -19.05 12.85
N GLY A 108 -4.80 -19.66 12.92
CA GLY A 108 -5.76 -19.46 14.00
C GLY A 108 -5.24 -19.78 15.40
N HIS A 109 -4.24 -20.67 15.51
CA HIS A 109 -3.59 -20.93 16.78
C HIS A 109 -2.68 -19.79 17.25
N GLU A 110 -2.24 -18.89 16.36
CA GLU A 110 -1.43 -17.70 16.63
C GLU A 110 -2.29 -16.46 16.90
N THR A 111 -3.59 -16.51 16.56
CA THR A 111 -4.53 -15.39 16.66
C THR A 111 -5.34 -15.44 17.95
N SER A 112 -5.82 -14.28 18.39
CA SER A 112 -6.74 -14.18 19.53
C SER A 112 -8.20 -14.36 19.13
N ILE A 113 -8.49 -14.38 17.83
CA ILE A 113 -9.84 -14.57 17.28
C ILE A 113 -10.14 -16.06 16.99
N GLY A 114 -9.14 -16.94 17.07
CA GLY A 114 -9.29 -18.39 16.84
C GLY A 114 -9.46 -18.77 15.37
N GLU A 115 -9.26 -17.82 14.46
CA GLU A 115 -9.41 -17.97 13.01
C GLU A 115 -8.11 -17.61 12.29
N ASP A 116 -7.89 -18.21 11.12
CA ASP A 116 -6.76 -17.86 10.25
C ASP A 116 -6.96 -16.45 9.67
N ILE A 117 -5.97 -15.58 9.82
CA ILE A 117 -5.94 -14.29 9.14
C ILE A 117 -5.32 -14.49 7.76
N VAL A 118 -6.12 -14.20 6.72
CA VAL A 118 -5.72 -14.38 5.32
C VAL A 118 -5.74 -13.06 4.55
N ILE A 119 -4.97 -13.01 3.45
CA ILE A 119 -5.15 -12.03 2.37
C ILE A 119 -5.81 -12.75 1.20
N THR A 120 -6.97 -12.25 0.78
CA THR A 120 -7.75 -12.85 -0.30
C THR A 120 -7.49 -12.19 -1.66
N GLN A 121 -7.89 -12.88 -2.73
CA GLN A 121 -7.89 -12.28 -4.07
C GLN A 121 -8.70 -10.98 -4.14
N LYS A 122 -9.81 -10.86 -3.38
CA LYS A 122 -10.65 -9.66 -3.34
C LYS A 122 -9.93 -8.50 -2.67
N ASP A 123 -9.19 -8.77 -1.59
CA ASP A 123 -8.40 -7.75 -0.88
C ASP A 123 -7.33 -7.16 -1.80
N ILE A 124 -6.65 -8.01 -2.58
CA ILE A 124 -5.67 -7.58 -3.59
C ILE A 124 -6.33 -6.67 -4.63
N ARG A 125 -7.54 -7.02 -5.12
CA ARG A 125 -8.28 -6.17 -6.07
C ARG A 125 -8.65 -4.82 -5.48
N ALA A 126 -9.08 -4.78 -4.22
CA ALA A 126 -9.41 -3.51 -3.55
C ALA A 126 -8.18 -2.58 -3.45
N ILE A 127 -7.01 -3.16 -3.15
CA ILE A 127 -5.76 -2.40 -3.09
C ILE A 127 -5.28 -1.96 -4.48
N GLN A 128 -5.47 -2.78 -5.52
CA GLN A 128 -5.18 -2.37 -6.90
C GLN A 128 -5.98 -1.14 -7.34
N LEU A 129 -7.27 -1.09 -7.00
CA LEU A 129 -8.11 0.09 -7.28
C LEU A 129 -7.56 1.33 -6.55
N ALA A 130 -7.24 1.19 -5.25
CA ALA A 130 -6.74 2.29 -4.45
C ALA A 130 -5.42 2.85 -5.00
N LYS A 131 -4.46 1.96 -5.27
CA LYS A 131 -3.13 2.36 -5.72
C LYS A 131 -3.12 2.82 -7.18
N GLY A 132 -3.99 2.25 -8.03
CA GLY A 132 -4.17 2.69 -9.41
C GLY A 132 -4.68 4.13 -9.50
N ALA A 133 -5.65 4.49 -8.65
CA ALA A 133 -6.18 5.86 -8.58
C ALA A 133 -5.10 6.85 -8.13
N LEU A 134 -4.31 6.50 -7.11
CA LEU A 134 -3.25 7.35 -6.60
C LEU A 134 -2.16 7.59 -7.65
N TYR A 135 -1.68 6.53 -8.29
CA TYR A 135 -0.63 6.60 -9.30
C TYR A 135 -1.07 7.38 -10.54
N ALA A 136 -2.28 7.10 -11.06
CA ALA A 136 -2.83 7.84 -12.20
C ALA A 136 -2.98 9.33 -11.90
N GLY A 137 -3.44 9.68 -10.70
CA GLY A 137 -3.50 11.07 -10.23
C GLY A 137 -2.11 11.72 -10.18
N CYS A 138 -1.08 11.01 -9.72
CA CYS A 138 0.30 11.50 -9.77
C CYS A 138 0.78 11.76 -11.20
N LEU A 139 0.56 10.81 -12.13
CA LEU A 139 0.98 10.96 -13.52
C LEU A 139 0.34 12.17 -14.21
N ILE A 140 -0.97 12.35 -14.04
CA ILE A 140 -1.70 13.50 -14.60
C ILE A 140 -1.15 14.80 -14.02
N MET A 141 -0.99 14.88 -12.70
CA MET A 141 -0.41 16.07 -12.05
C MET A 141 1.01 16.37 -12.54
N MET A 142 1.85 15.35 -12.74
CA MET A 142 3.20 15.53 -13.29
C MET A 142 3.16 16.03 -14.74
N ARG A 143 2.23 15.51 -15.55
CA ARG A 143 2.01 15.95 -16.93
C ARG A 143 1.59 17.43 -16.99
N GLU A 144 0.62 17.84 -16.18
CA GLU A 144 0.15 19.24 -16.13
C GLU A 144 1.26 20.21 -15.68
N LEU A 145 2.17 19.74 -14.81
CA LEU A 145 3.35 20.50 -14.39
C LEU A 145 4.51 20.44 -15.40
N GLY A 146 4.42 19.61 -16.44
CA GLY A 146 5.48 19.40 -17.42
C GLY A 146 6.74 18.73 -16.85
N ILE A 147 6.61 17.97 -15.76
CA ILE A 147 7.73 17.31 -15.08
C ILE A 147 7.72 15.81 -15.32
N LYS A 148 8.92 15.20 -15.34
CA LYS A 148 9.11 13.75 -15.48
C LYS A 148 9.51 13.06 -14.17
N SER A 149 9.96 13.83 -13.19
CA SER A 149 10.37 13.35 -11.87
C SER A 149 10.13 14.44 -10.84
N PHE A 150 10.14 14.05 -9.56
CA PHE A 150 10.03 14.96 -8.42
C PHE A 150 11.20 14.76 -7.46
N ASP A 151 11.61 15.84 -6.78
CA ASP A 151 12.74 15.81 -5.87
C ASP A 151 12.42 15.15 -4.52
N ARG A 152 11.15 15.12 -4.14
CA ARG A 152 10.70 14.61 -2.84
C ARG A 152 9.23 14.22 -2.86
N LEU A 153 8.92 13.09 -2.24
CA LEU A 153 7.55 12.66 -1.95
C LEU A 153 7.27 12.81 -0.46
N VAL A 154 6.21 13.54 -0.13
CA VAL A 154 5.77 13.75 1.25
C VAL A 154 4.41 13.09 1.44
N ILE A 155 4.36 12.05 2.28
CA ILE A 155 3.15 11.29 2.58
C ILE A 155 2.57 11.76 3.92
N ALA A 156 1.33 12.19 3.89
CA ALA A 156 0.56 12.60 5.07
C ALA A 156 -0.68 11.73 5.25
N GLY A 157 -1.28 11.80 6.44
CA GLY A 157 -2.47 11.05 6.82
C GLY A 157 -2.17 9.89 7.77
N ALA A 158 -3.22 9.39 8.44
CA ALA A 158 -3.11 8.29 9.40
C ALA A 158 -2.52 7.02 8.76
N PHE A 159 -2.80 6.82 7.48
CA PHE A 159 -2.22 5.80 6.63
C PHE A 159 -0.69 5.88 6.57
N GLY A 160 -0.11 7.07 6.39
CA GLY A 160 1.30 7.28 6.09
C GLY A 160 2.28 6.92 7.22
N ASN A 161 1.85 7.03 8.49
CA ASN A 161 2.72 7.01 9.70
C ASN A 161 3.65 5.79 9.80
N HIS A 162 3.25 4.65 9.26
CA HIS A 162 3.98 3.38 9.42
C HIS A 162 4.21 2.64 8.10
N ILE A 163 4.02 3.31 6.97
CA ILE A 163 4.22 2.69 5.66
C ILE A 163 5.70 2.44 5.42
N ASN A 164 6.02 1.21 5.04
CA ASN A 164 7.33 0.89 4.49
C ASN A 164 7.42 1.47 3.07
N LYS A 165 8.38 2.38 2.87
CA LYS A 165 8.63 3.03 1.58
C LYS A 165 8.91 2.04 0.45
N PHE A 166 9.65 0.97 0.72
CA PHE A 166 9.94 -0.05 -0.29
C PHE A 166 8.69 -0.83 -0.67
N SER A 167 7.84 -1.19 0.30
CA SER A 167 6.55 -1.82 0.03
C SER A 167 5.65 -0.93 -0.82
N ALA A 168 5.54 0.37 -0.47
CA ALA A 168 4.73 1.31 -1.25
C ALA A 168 5.24 1.50 -2.70
N MET A 169 6.55 1.52 -2.88
CA MET A 169 7.16 1.56 -4.21
C MET A 169 6.96 0.26 -4.98
N ALA A 170 7.16 -0.91 -4.36
CA ALA A 170 6.95 -2.22 -5.00
C ALA A 170 5.49 -2.44 -5.40
N MET A 171 4.57 -1.86 -4.63
CA MET A 171 3.15 -1.81 -4.95
C MET A 171 2.82 -0.83 -6.10
N GLY A 172 3.74 0.09 -6.42
CA GLY A 172 3.54 1.18 -7.36
C GLY A 172 2.40 2.10 -6.92
N MET A 173 2.44 2.55 -5.67
CA MET A 173 1.48 3.55 -5.17
C MET A 173 1.72 4.95 -5.77
N PHE A 174 2.95 5.22 -6.22
CA PHE A 174 3.39 6.47 -6.81
C PHE A 174 4.56 6.19 -7.78
N PRO A 175 4.84 7.10 -8.74
CA PRO A 175 5.95 6.94 -9.69
C PRO A 175 7.30 6.74 -9.01
N ASP A 176 8.20 6.02 -9.68
CA ASP A 176 9.51 5.65 -9.15
C ASP A 176 10.33 6.89 -8.74
N CYS A 177 10.99 6.79 -7.58
CA CYS A 177 11.83 7.85 -7.02
C CYS A 177 12.85 7.25 -6.05
N GLU A 178 13.89 8.01 -5.70
CA GLU A 178 14.86 7.53 -4.73
C GLU A 178 14.18 7.26 -3.38
N PRO A 179 14.36 6.08 -2.75
CA PRO A 179 13.72 5.75 -1.49
C PRO A 179 13.99 6.77 -0.39
N ASP A 180 15.15 7.43 -0.38
CA ASP A 180 15.50 8.42 0.65
C ASP A 180 14.79 9.77 0.46
N LYS A 181 14.15 9.98 -0.69
CA LYS A 181 13.29 11.13 -1.00
C LYS A 181 11.83 10.91 -0.57
N VAL A 182 11.47 9.73 -0.07
CA VAL A 182 10.14 9.43 0.46
C VAL A 182 10.10 9.71 1.96
N GLN A 183 9.30 10.68 2.38
CA GLN A 183 9.12 11.02 3.79
C GLN A 183 7.66 11.00 4.21
N THR A 184 7.40 10.36 5.34
CA THR A 184 6.14 10.47 6.06
C THR A 184 6.17 11.62 7.07
N ILE A 185 5.11 12.43 7.12
CA ILE A 185 4.95 13.52 8.09
C ILE A 185 3.73 13.36 9.00
N GLY A 186 2.98 12.26 8.86
CA GLY A 186 1.82 11.96 9.70
C GLY A 186 0.64 12.89 9.50
N ASN A 187 -0.01 13.31 10.59
CA ASN A 187 -1.24 14.11 10.52
C ASN A 187 -0.94 15.60 10.24
N ALA A 188 -0.55 15.89 8.99
CA ALA A 188 -0.24 17.23 8.52
C ALA A 188 -1.41 18.22 8.69
N ALA A 189 -2.66 17.76 8.55
CA ALA A 189 -3.84 18.60 8.75
C ALA A 189 -3.99 19.03 10.21
N GLY A 190 -3.82 18.10 11.15
CA GLY A 190 -3.86 18.38 12.59
C GLY A 190 -2.72 19.31 13.03
N ASP A 191 -1.50 19.07 12.56
CA ASP A 191 -0.36 19.93 12.87
C ASP A 191 -0.49 21.32 12.23
N GLY A 192 -0.96 21.40 10.98
CA GLY A 192 -1.28 22.66 10.31
C GLY A 192 -2.33 23.48 11.08
N ALA A 193 -3.38 22.83 11.59
CA ALA A 193 -4.40 23.48 12.41
C ALA A 193 -3.81 24.05 13.72
N ARG A 194 -2.95 23.30 14.41
CA ARG A 194 -2.25 23.77 15.62
C ARG A 194 -1.34 24.97 15.32
N ILE A 195 -0.58 24.92 14.23
CA ILE A 195 0.29 26.02 13.79
C ILE A 195 -0.53 27.27 13.49
N ALA A 196 -1.61 27.14 12.72
CA ALA A 196 -2.49 28.26 12.38
C ALA A 196 -3.24 28.81 13.60
N LEU A 197 -3.57 27.97 14.58
CA LEU A 197 -4.19 28.39 15.84
C LEU A 197 -3.25 29.29 16.65
N LEU A 198 -1.97 28.90 16.76
CA LEU A 198 -0.98 29.56 17.61
C LEU A 198 -0.23 30.71 16.92
N ASN A 199 -0.27 30.82 15.59
CA ASN A 199 0.47 31.83 14.83
C ASN A 199 -0.38 32.49 13.74
N VAL A 200 -0.70 33.77 13.95
CA VAL A 200 -1.53 34.58 13.02
C VAL A 200 -0.86 34.75 11.65
N ASN A 201 0.46 34.89 11.60
CA ASN A 201 1.19 35.02 10.33
C ASN A 201 1.12 33.71 9.53
N LYS A 202 1.27 32.57 10.19
CA LYS A 202 1.10 31.24 9.54
C LYS A 202 -0.33 30.98 9.10
N ARG A 203 -1.32 31.48 9.84
CA ARG A 203 -2.73 31.43 9.41
C ARG A 203 -2.97 32.23 8.13
N ARG A 204 -2.39 33.44 8.02
CA ARG A 204 -2.46 34.24 6.79
C ARG A 204 -1.73 33.54 5.63
N GLU A 205 -0.54 33.01 5.87
CA GLU A 205 0.21 32.25 4.86
C GLU A 205 -0.61 31.07 4.32
N ALA A 206 -1.27 30.28 5.19
CA ALA A 206 -2.13 29.18 4.77
C ALA A 206 -3.31 29.66 3.90
N TYR A 207 -3.91 30.81 4.23
CA TYR A 207 -4.96 31.43 3.43
C TYR A 207 -4.46 31.85 2.04
N ASP A 208 -3.28 32.46 1.97
CA ASP A 208 -2.68 32.88 0.70
C ASP A 208 -2.23 31.69 -0.17
N ILE A 209 -1.76 30.60 0.44
CA ILE A 209 -1.48 29.34 -0.27
C ILE A 209 -2.77 28.79 -0.87
N ALA A 210 -3.85 28.67 -0.07
CA ALA A 210 -5.11 28.10 -0.55
C ALA A 210 -5.69 28.80 -1.78
N ARG A 211 -5.46 30.12 -1.93
CA ARG A 211 -5.90 30.90 -3.10
C ARG A 211 -5.05 30.72 -4.35
N ARG A 212 -3.84 30.19 -4.21
CA ARG A 212 -2.90 29.92 -5.31
C ARG A 212 -2.95 28.47 -5.79
N VAL A 213 -3.64 27.60 -5.06
CA VAL A 213 -3.78 26.20 -5.45
C VAL A 213 -4.75 26.10 -6.61
N GLU A 214 -4.24 25.71 -7.77
CA GLU A 214 -5.04 25.32 -8.92
C GLU A 214 -5.53 23.88 -8.73
N TYR A 215 -6.80 23.64 -9.01
CA TYR A 215 -7.41 22.32 -8.89
C TYR A 215 -7.56 21.69 -10.28
N ILE A 216 -7.10 20.45 -10.40
CA ILE A 216 -7.23 19.62 -11.59
C ILE A 216 -8.26 18.54 -11.29
N GLU A 217 -9.32 18.52 -12.11
CA GLU A 217 -10.40 17.54 -12.00
C GLU A 217 -10.05 16.29 -12.81
N LEU A 218 -9.52 15.27 -12.13
CA LEU A 218 -9.06 14.04 -12.77
C LEU A 218 -10.16 13.29 -13.51
N GLY A 219 -11.42 13.41 -13.06
CA GLY A 219 -12.55 12.73 -13.70
C GLY A 219 -12.89 13.27 -15.10
N LEU A 220 -12.34 14.43 -15.50
CA LEU A 220 -12.52 15.01 -16.83
C LEU A 220 -11.38 14.67 -17.80
N GLU A 221 -10.33 14.01 -17.32
CA GLU A 221 -9.19 13.63 -18.14
C GLU A 221 -9.53 12.40 -18.99
N GLU A 222 -9.45 12.56 -20.31
CA GLU A 222 -9.85 11.52 -21.27
C GLU A 222 -9.05 10.22 -21.09
N ASP A 223 -7.76 10.32 -20.73
CA ASP A 223 -6.87 9.17 -20.52
C ASP A 223 -6.84 8.64 -19.07
N PHE A 224 -7.65 9.20 -18.15
CA PHE A 224 -7.63 8.77 -16.74
C PHE A 224 -7.87 7.27 -16.57
N ASN A 225 -8.87 6.72 -17.27
CA ASN A 225 -9.23 5.31 -17.15
C ASN A 225 -8.13 4.39 -17.68
N ASP A 226 -7.45 4.78 -18.76
CA ASP A 226 -6.34 4.01 -19.32
C ASP A 226 -5.16 4.00 -18.35
N ARG A 227 -4.76 5.18 -17.84
CA ARG A 227 -3.72 5.31 -16.81
C ARG A 227 -4.04 4.55 -15.54
N PHE A 228 -5.30 4.61 -15.11
CA PHE A 228 -5.78 3.86 -13.96
C PHE A 228 -5.64 2.34 -14.18
N CYS A 229 -6.03 1.84 -15.35
CA CYS A 229 -5.92 0.42 -15.69
C CYS A 229 -4.47 -0.05 -15.77
N GLU A 230 -3.59 0.73 -16.40
CA GLU A 230 -2.15 0.51 -16.44
C GLU A 230 -1.56 0.46 -15.02
N ALA A 231 -1.97 1.40 -14.18
CA ALA A 231 -1.50 1.53 -12.82
C ALA A 231 -2.03 0.48 -11.85
N MET A 232 -3.03 -0.34 -12.22
CA MET A 232 -3.46 -1.45 -11.36
C MET A 232 -2.45 -2.60 -11.30
N GLN A 233 -1.58 -2.78 -12.31
CA GLN A 233 -0.56 -3.84 -12.29
C GLN A 233 0.60 -3.53 -11.33
N PHE A 234 1.27 -4.52 -10.76
CA PHE A 234 2.36 -4.32 -9.78
C PHE A 234 3.76 -4.34 -10.43
N PRO A 235 4.63 -3.35 -10.18
CA PRO A 235 4.32 -2.03 -9.62
C PRO A 235 3.51 -1.16 -10.61
N HIS A 236 3.72 -1.33 -11.92
CA HIS A 236 2.95 -0.70 -12.99
C HIS A 236 2.97 -1.57 -14.25
N MET A 237 2.07 -1.33 -15.21
CA MET A 237 2.04 -2.10 -16.46
C MET A 237 3.28 -1.82 -17.34
N PHE A 238 3.66 -0.55 -17.51
CA PHE A 238 4.73 -0.12 -18.42
C PHE A 238 5.89 0.61 -17.73
N ASP A 239 5.61 1.53 -16.81
CA ASP A 239 6.63 2.29 -16.07
C ASP A 239 7.69 1.42 -15.37
N GLU A 240 8.93 1.92 -15.45
CA GLU A 240 10.11 1.31 -14.85
C GLU A 240 10.29 1.74 -13.39
N PHE A 241 10.67 0.80 -12.55
CA PHE A 241 10.99 1.02 -11.14
C PHE A 241 12.47 0.74 -10.90
N SER A 242 13.32 1.55 -11.52
CA SER A 242 14.78 1.43 -11.52
C SER A 242 15.38 1.44 -10.10
N HIS A 243 14.79 2.18 -9.16
CA HIS A 243 15.25 2.23 -7.77
C HIS A 243 14.92 0.96 -6.97
N LEU A 244 14.12 0.04 -7.53
CA LEU A 244 13.85 -1.30 -7.00
C LEU A 244 14.58 -2.40 -7.76
N ALA A 245 15.56 -2.05 -8.62
CA ALA A 245 16.34 -3.03 -9.36
C ALA A 245 16.98 -4.06 -8.41
N GLY A 246 16.74 -5.35 -8.71
CA GLY A 246 17.24 -6.47 -7.90
C GLY A 246 16.32 -6.87 -6.73
N MET A 247 15.28 -6.09 -6.41
CA MET A 247 14.24 -6.48 -5.47
C MET A 247 13.01 -7.08 -6.18
N LEU A 248 12.69 -6.60 -7.39
CA LEU A 248 11.52 -7.08 -8.12
C LEU A 248 11.68 -8.53 -8.62
N PRO A 249 10.59 -9.32 -8.69
CA PRO A 249 10.62 -10.70 -9.18
C PRO A 249 11.20 -10.82 -10.59
N VAL A 250 11.81 -11.96 -10.91
CA VAL A 250 12.40 -12.22 -12.25
C VAL A 250 11.34 -12.06 -13.36
N GLU A 251 10.12 -12.54 -13.11
CA GLU A 251 8.96 -12.45 -14.00
C GLU A 251 8.57 -11.00 -14.35
N TYR A 252 8.94 -10.01 -13.52
CA TYR A 252 8.75 -8.59 -13.84
C TYR A 252 9.63 -8.16 -15.01
N LYS A 253 10.87 -8.69 -15.11
CA LYS A 253 11.82 -8.33 -16.18
C LYS A 253 11.47 -8.95 -17.52
N GLU A 254 10.80 -10.10 -17.53
CA GLU A 254 10.42 -10.79 -18.77
C GLU A 254 9.15 -10.21 -19.42
N ALA A 255 8.40 -9.39 -18.68
CA ALA A 255 7.16 -8.76 -19.12
C ALA A 255 7.30 -7.28 -19.53
N MET A 256 8.54 -6.79 -19.66
CA MET A 256 8.91 -5.48 -20.23
C MET A 256 9.50 -5.68 -21.62
#